data_AF-G0QBU0-F1
#
_entry.id   AF-G0QBU0-F1
#
_cell.length_a   1.000
_cell.length_b   1.000
_cell.length_c   1.000
_cell.angle_alpha   90.00
_cell.angle_beta   90.00
_cell.angle_gamma   90.00
#
_symmetry.space_group_name_H-M   'P 1'
#
loop_
_entity.id
_entity.type
_entity.pdbx_description
1 polymer ?
#
loop_
_entity_poly.entity_id
_entity_poly.type
_entity_poly.pdbx_seq_one_letter_code
_entity_poly.pdbx_strand_id
1 'polypeptide(L)'
;MEQRTPERVEHRRADKTRRREVLDVDWGVDDGQLVLEITAEAGTYIKELVSSDEGRTQPSVAGLLSTEAEVDLLDVTWIEK
;
A
#
# COMPACT_ATOMS: atom_id res chain seq x y z
N MET A 1 2.52 8.55 -6.16
CA MET A 1 2.07 7.20 -6.55
C MET A 1 0.70 7.29 -7.22
N GLU A 2 0.39 6.38 -8.15
CA GLU A 2 -0.95 6.21 -8.72
C GLU A 2 -1.57 4.90 -8.21
N GLN A 3 -2.78 5.00 -7.65
CA GLN A 3 -3.58 3.85 -7.20
C GLN A 3 -4.92 3.83 -7.95
N ARG A 4 -5.13 2.82 -8.78
CA ARG A 4 -6.47 2.46 -9.26
C ARG A 4 -7.27 1.89 -8.08
N THR A 5 -8.59 2.08 -8.11
CA THR A 5 -9.50 1.49 -7.11
C THR A 5 -9.16 0.00 -6.94
N PRO A 6 -8.85 -0.48 -5.72
CA PRO A 6 -8.47 -1.87 -5.51
C PRO A 6 -9.54 -2.85 -5.96
N GLU A 7 -9.12 -4.00 -6.47
CA GLU A 7 -10.05 -5.04 -6.94
C GLU A 7 -11.05 -5.45 -5.84
N ARG A 8 -10.56 -5.72 -4.63
CA ARG A 8 -11.39 -6.13 -3.48
C ARG A 8 -12.50 -5.14 -3.09
N VAL A 9 -12.46 -3.89 -3.54
CA VAL A 9 -13.50 -2.88 -3.27
C VAL A 9 -14.18 -2.33 -4.51
N GLU A 10 -13.84 -2.81 -5.70
CA GLU A 10 -14.36 -2.27 -6.96
C GLU A 10 -15.88 -2.42 -7.08
N HIS A 11 -16.46 -3.48 -6.51
CA HIS A 11 -17.92 -3.67 -6.45
C HIS A 11 -18.66 -2.60 -5.62
N ARG A 12 -17.95 -1.85 -4.76
CA ARG A 12 -18.53 -0.79 -3.90
C ARG A 12 -18.13 0.62 -4.31
N ARG A 13 -17.10 0.76 -5.15
CA ARG A 13 -16.45 2.04 -5.42
C ARG A 13 -16.25 2.19 -6.91
N ALA A 14 -16.52 3.38 -7.44
CA ALA A 14 -16.22 3.68 -8.83
C ALA A 14 -14.74 3.39 -9.14
N ASP A 15 -14.52 2.65 -10.22
CA ASP A 15 -13.18 2.34 -10.72
C ASP A 15 -12.52 3.61 -11.27
N LYS A 16 -11.47 4.06 -10.58
CA LYS A 16 -10.75 5.31 -10.86
C LYS A 16 -9.31 5.21 -10.38
N THR A 17 -8.39 5.79 -11.14
CA THR A 17 -7.01 6.03 -10.70
C THR A 17 -6.92 7.35 -9.93
N ARG A 18 -6.29 7.30 -8.75
CA ARG A 18 -6.07 8.46 -7.89
C ARG A 18 -4.59 8.59 -7.60
N ARG A 19 -4.09 9.83 -7.64
CA ARG A 19 -2.75 10.13 -7.12
C ARG A 19 -2.80 10.11 -5.60
N ARG A 20 -1.79 9.47 -5.01
CA ARG A 20 -1.56 9.34 -3.58
C ARG A 20 -0.09 9.58 -3.28
N GLU A 21 0.18 10.12 -2.12
CA GLU A 21 1.52 10.33 -1.61
C GLU A 21 1.77 9.50 -0.35
N VAL A 22 2.93 8.84 -0.34
CA VAL A 22 3.54 8.27 0.86
C VAL A 22 4.49 9.34 1.37
N LEU A 23 4.25 9.82 2.57
CA LEU A 23 4.94 10.97 3.16
C LEU A 23 6.25 10.54 3.80
N ASP A 24 6.24 9.38 4.46
CA ASP A 24 7.42 8.81 5.12
C ASP A 24 7.33 7.29 5.21
N VAL A 25 8.48 6.62 5.23
CA VAL A 25 8.60 5.17 5.38
C VAL A 25 9.85 4.83 6.18
N ASP A 26 9.62 4.18 7.33
CA ASP A 26 10.64 3.44 8.05
C ASP A 26 10.47 1.95 7.81
N TRP A 27 11.58 1.20 7.84
CA TRP A 27 11.56 -0.23 7.57
C TRP A 27 12.61 -1.00 8.35
N GLY A 28 12.31 -2.28 8.58
CA GLY A 28 13.21 -3.24 9.19
C GLY A 28 12.86 -4.66 8.77
N VAL A 29 13.64 -5.62 9.26
CA VAL A 29 13.35 -7.05 9.09
C VAL A 29 13.27 -7.69 10.46
N ASP A 30 12.19 -8.39 10.73
CA ASP A 30 11.98 -9.15 11.97
C ASP A 30 11.50 -10.56 11.61
N ASP A 31 12.13 -11.58 12.19
CA ASP A 31 11.91 -13.00 11.88
C ASP A 31 11.80 -13.34 10.37
N GLY A 32 12.61 -12.64 9.54
CA GLY A 32 12.61 -12.81 8.09
C GLY A 32 11.46 -12.14 7.34
N GLN A 33 10.59 -11.41 8.03
CA GLN A 33 9.51 -10.63 7.45
C GLN A 33 9.91 -9.15 7.34
N LEU A 34 9.50 -8.50 6.24
CA LEU A 34 9.66 -7.05 6.07
C LEU A 34 8.61 -6.32 6.92
N VAL A 35 9.07 -5.48 7.83
CA VAL A 35 8.21 -4.62 8.65
C VAL A 35 8.32 -3.19 8.13
N LEU A 36 7.17 -2.55 7.88
CA LEU A 36 7.08 -1.21 7.34
C LEU A 36 6.23 -0.33 8.27
N GLU A 37 6.77 0.82 8.67
CA GLU A 37 6.00 1.90 9.28
C GLU A 37 5.81 2.99 8.22
N ILE A 38 4.55 3.26 7.86
CA ILE A 38 4.22 4.09 6.71
C ILE A 38 3.33 5.24 7.14
N THR A 39 3.78 6.46 6.86
CA THR A 39 2.94 7.66 6.92
C THR A 39 2.47 7.99 5.51
N ALA A 40 1.15 8.09 5.29
CA ALA A 40 0.59 8.31 3.95
C ALA A 40 -0.64 9.22 3.98
N GLU A 41 -0.97 9.79 2.82
CA GLU A 41 -2.18 10.59 2.65
C GLU A 41 -3.46 9.78 2.93
N ALA A 42 -4.50 10.50 3.37
CA ALA A 42 -5.81 9.92 3.62
C ALA A 42 -6.39 9.19 2.38
N GLY A 43 -6.88 7.97 2.61
CA GLY A 43 -7.47 7.14 1.56
C GLY A 43 -6.42 6.48 0.65
N THR A 44 -5.17 6.38 1.09
CA THR A 44 -4.16 5.48 0.53
C THR A 44 -4.49 4.04 0.91
N TYR A 45 -4.42 3.15 -0.08
CA TYR A 45 -4.68 1.73 0.12
C TYR A 45 -3.36 1.00 0.43
N ILE A 46 -3.08 0.79 1.72
CA ILE A 46 -1.77 0.25 2.17
C ILE A 46 -1.52 -1.18 1.67
N LYS A 47 -2.53 -2.05 1.70
CA LYS A 47 -2.40 -3.42 1.18
C LYS A 47 -1.95 -3.45 -0.27
N GLU A 48 -2.55 -2.58 -1.07
CA GLU A 48 -2.28 -2.47 -2.50
C GLU A 48 -0.99 -1.70 -2.82
N LEU A 49 -0.55 -0.79 -1.94
CA LEU A 49 0.81 -0.23 -1.97
C LEU A 49 1.87 -1.33 -1.79
N VAL A 50 1.61 -2.33 -0.95
CA VAL A 50 2.52 -3.46 -0.75
C VAL A 50 2.45 -4.45 -1.91
N SER A 51 1.27 -4.97 -2.22
CA SER A 51 1.10 -6.09 -3.17
C SER A 51 1.08 -5.69 -4.64
N SER A 52 1.04 -4.40 -4.95
CA SER A 52 0.78 -3.85 -6.29
C SER A 52 -0.64 -4.05 -6.83
N ASP A 53 -1.43 -4.97 -6.27
CA ASP A 53 -2.77 -5.33 -6.74
C ASP A 53 -2.77 -5.64 -8.25
N GLU A 54 -1.90 -6.57 -8.67
CA GLU A 54 -1.69 -6.94 -10.08
C GLU A 54 -1.35 -5.74 -11.00
N GLY A 55 -0.60 -4.78 -10.47
CA GLY A 55 -0.17 -3.59 -11.20
C GLY A 55 -1.17 -2.43 -11.15
N ARG A 56 -2.29 -2.53 -10.42
CA ARG A 56 -3.25 -1.45 -10.20
C ARG A 56 -2.70 -0.31 -9.32
N THR A 57 -1.63 -0.56 -8.58
CA THR A 57 -0.87 0.45 -7.83
C THR A 57 0.59 0.53 -8.32
N GLN A 58 1.04 1.73 -8.74
CA GLN A 58 2.41 1.98 -9.18
C GLN A 58 2.94 3.36 -8.72
N PRO A 59 4.16 3.44 -8.15
CA PRO A 59 5.00 2.31 -7.70
C PRO A 59 4.36 1.54 -6.52
N SER A 60 4.85 0.33 -6.25
CA SER A 60 4.44 -0.56 -5.15
C SER A 60 5.67 -1.25 -4.54
N VAL A 61 5.57 -1.77 -3.32
CA VAL A 61 6.70 -2.47 -2.66
C VAL A 61 7.09 -3.73 -3.45
N ALA A 62 6.11 -4.56 -3.83
CA ALA A 62 6.33 -5.73 -4.67
C ALA A 62 7.03 -5.36 -5.99
N GLY A 63 6.58 -4.28 -6.65
CA GLY A 63 7.19 -3.79 -7.89
C GLY A 63 8.61 -3.28 -7.68
N LEU A 64 8.87 -2.52 -6.61
CA LEU A 64 10.20 -1.99 -6.29
C LEU A 64 11.20 -3.09 -5.94
N LEU A 65 10.77 -4.13 -5.22
CA LEU A 65 11.60 -5.28 -4.86
C LEU A 65 11.63 -6.37 -5.95
N SER A 66 10.88 -6.20 -7.04
CA SER A 66 10.72 -7.21 -8.11
C SER A 66 10.38 -8.60 -7.56
N THR A 67 9.58 -8.63 -6.50
CA THR A 67 9.23 -9.84 -5.73
C THR A 67 7.78 -9.73 -5.30
N GLU A 68 7.02 -10.82 -5.35
CA GLU A 68 5.66 -10.84 -4.83
C GLU A 68 5.66 -10.55 -3.32
N ALA A 69 4.75 -9.69 -2.88
CA ALA A 69 4.61 -9.33 -1.47
C ALA A 69 3.13 -9.24 -1.11
N GLU A 70 2.81 -9.66 0.10
CA GLU A 70 1.48 -9.54 0.68
C GLU A 70 1.56 -9.02 2.11
N VAL A 71 0.45 -8.49 2.59
CA VAL A 71 0.36 -7.94 3.95
C VAL A 71 -0.19 -9.02 4.87
N ASP A 72 0.68 -9.56 5.71
CA ASP A 72 0.32 -10.52 6.76
C ASP A 72 -0.42 -9.82 7.92
N LEU A 73 0.15 -8.73 8.43
CA LEU A 73 -0.44 -7.90 9.48
C LEU A 73 -0.44 -6.42 9.09
N LEU A 74 -1.53 -5.71 9.41
CA LEU A 74 -1.64 -4.27 9.24
C LEU A 74 -2.44 -3.67 10.39
N ASP A 75 -1.88 -2.65 11.01
CA ASP A 75 -2.54 -1.86 12.05
C ASP A 75 -2.39 -0.37 11.76
N VAL A 76 -3.29 0.43 12.31
CA VAL A 76 -3.22 1.90 12.25
C VAL A 76 -2.76 2.41 13.61
N THR A 77 -1.50 2.84 13.68
CA THR A 77 -0.87 3.28 14.92
C THR A 77 -1.20 4.73 15.29
N TRP A 78 -1.50 5.57 14.29
CA TRP A 78 -1.78 6.99 14.50
C TRP A 78 -2.62 7.61 13.37
N ILE A 79 -3.40 8.65 13.70
CA ILE A 79 -4.22 9.45 12.77
C ILE A 79 -4.08 10.92 13.16
N GLU A 80 -3.64 11.77 12.24
CA GLU A 80 -3.60 13.23 12.42
C GLU A 80 -5.02 13.79 12.58
N LYS A 81 -5.19 14.77 13.47
CA LYS A 81 -6.50 15.35 13.81
C LYS A 81 -6.86 16.60 13.02
#